data_AF-B2J070-F1
#
_entry.id   AF-B2J070-F1
#
_cell.length_a   1.000
_cell.length_b   1.000
_cell.length_c   1.000
_cell.angle_alpha   90.00
_cell.angle_beta   90.00
_cell.angle_gamma   90.00
#
_symmetry.space_group_name_H-M   'P 1'
#
loop_
_entity.id
_entity.type
_entity.pdbx_description
1 polymer ?
#
loop_
_entity_poly.entity_id
_entity_poly.type
_entity_poly.pdbx_seq_one_letter_code
_entity_poly.pdbx_strand_id
1 'polypeptide(L)'
;MSNNIQTKDRNVAQPQDIQNQARVLLNNLVSSVQTLVSDITALEVNTMVVDRINASKFNAWEAYQEIYSIHDPDYFEAKGIPEEGSQAQELHKRYRSLFNQIEREYFYLLLEEGSDFYNPQDERVKRYRQRLEYAKKHQPNLVEADQENVKLAQPILPAPTPILDDKDGNNQEDWIETFKEIQRLLNNDKFVRTLRKMYELKAALDGGNVTSTKTDIIFAQTVMQLDGDIITRYHKELFSLSEDAKNLIINTHNQGVISGEKQWRGTFSFLISLVQGIANLSR
;
A
#
# COMPACT_ATOMS: atom_id res chain seq x y z
N MET A 1 29.34 30.22 58.37
CA MET A 1 28.25 30.12 57.38
C MET A 1 28.61 31.05 56.23
N SER A 2 29.21 30.50 55.17
CA SER A 2 29.53 31.25 53.96
C SER A 2 28.76 30.59 52.81
N ASN A 3 27.60 31.15 52.49
CA ASN A 3 26.79 30.72 51.35
C ASN A 3 27.38 31.32 50.07
N ASN A 4 28.11 30.50 49.32
CA ASN A 4 28.40 30.74 47.92
C ASN A 4 27.22 30.19 47.12
N ILE A 5 26.29 31.06 46.73
CA ILE A 5 25.24 30.71 45.75
C ILE A 5 25.79 31.07 44.38
N GLN A 6 26.27 30.05 43.67
CA GLN A 6 26.43 30.10 42.21
C GLN A 6 25.06 30.38 41.58
N THR A 7 24.89 31.57 41.05
CA THR A 7 23.82 31.85 40.09
C THR A 7 24.13 31.07 38.82
N LYS A 8 23.40 29.96 38.66
CA LYS A 8 23.39 29.12 37.47
C LYS A 8 22.85 29.96 36.32
N ASP A 9 23.73 30.41 35.43
CA ASP A 9 23.34 31.05 34.17
C ASP A 9 22.37 30.13 33.43
N ARG A 10 21.11 30.57 33.32
CA ARG A 10 20.17 30.00 32.38
C ARG A 10 20.67 30.42 31.01
N ASN A 11 21.14 29.46 30.20
CA ASN A 11 21.37 29.64 28.78
C ASN A 11 20.09 30.21 28.14
N VAL A 12 20.02 31.53 28.02
CA VAL A 12 19.05 32.20 27.17
C VAL A 12 19.50 31.93 25.75
N ALA A 13 18.80 31.02 25.06
CA ALA A 13 19.05 30.76 23.65
C ALA A 13 19.07 32.09 22.89
N GLN A 14 20.15 32.38 22.18
CA GLN A 14 20.30 33.66 21.48
C GLN A 14 19.21 33.77 20.40
N PRO A 15 18.68 34.98 20.11
CA PRO A 15 17.66 35.19 19.09
C PRO A 15 18.03 34.62 17.70
N GLN A 16 19.33 34.54 17.38
CA GLN A 16 19.85 33.94 16.15
C GLN A 16 19.66 32.42 16.09
N ASP A 17 19.75 31.70 17.22
CA ASP A 17 19.50 30.25 17.27
C ASP A 17 18.03 29.92 17.03
N ILE A 18 17.11 30.74 17.56
CA ILE A 18 15.67 30.58 17.36
C ILE A 18 15.30 30.82 15.88
N GLN A 19 15.90 31.83 15.24
CA GLN A 19 15.70 32.09 13.81
C GLN A 19 16.25 30.98 12.92
N ASN A 20 17.41 30.43 13.27
CA ASN A 20 18.01 29.30 12.53
C ASN A 20 17.18 28.02 12.71
N GLN A 21 16.71 27.71 13.92
CA GLN A 21 15.81 26.58 14.16
C GLN A 21 14.48 26.74 13.41
N ALA A 22 13.89 27.94 13.41
CA ALA A 22 12.68 28.22 12.65
C ALA A 22 12.89 28.00 11.14
N ARG A 23 14.02 28.45 10.57
CA ARG A 23 14.36 28.19 9.16
C ARG A 23 14.53 26.71 8.85
N VAL A 24 15.18 25.95 9.73
CA VAL A 24 15.33 24.50 9.57
C VAL A 24 13.97 23.79 9.61
N LEU A 25 13.11 24.13 10.58
CA LEU A 25 11.76 23.57 10.67
C LEU A 25 10.90 23.91 9.45
N LEU A 26 11.01 25.15 8.94
CA LEU A 26 10.31 25.58 7.73
C LEU A 26 10.80 24.83 6.49
N ASN A 27 12.11 24.67 6.32
CA ASN A 27 12.67 23.91 5.20
C ASN A 27 12.25 22.43 5.26
N ASN A 28 12.25 21.84 6.46
CA ASN A 28 11.78 20.47 6.66
C ASN A 28 10.28 20.36 6.32
N LEU A 29 9.46 21.32 6.75
CA LEU A 29 8.04 21.36 6.44
C LEU A 29 7.77 21.49 4.94
N VAL A 30 8.48 22.39 4.24
CA VAL A 30 8.38 22.56 2.78
C VAL A 30 8.78 21.27 2.07
N SER A 31 9.86 20.62 2.50
CA SER A 31 10.29 19.33 1.98
C SER A 31 9.22 18.24 2.19
N SER A 32 8.65 18.13 3.40
CA SER A 32 7.55 17.19 3.67
C SER A 32 6.32 17.45 2.81
N VAL A 33 5.95 18.72 2.58
CA VAL A 33 4.83 19.08 1.69
C VAL A 33 5.15 18.72 0.24
N GLN A 34 6.37 18.96 -0.22
CA GLN A 34 6.80 18.62 -1.56
C GLN A 34 6.80 17.10 -1.80
N THR A 35 7.26 16.32 -0.82
CA THR A 35 7.16 14.85 -0.84
C THR A 35 5.70 14.41 -0.87
N LEU A 36 4.84 14.96 -0.01
CA LEU A 36 3.41 14.65 0.01
C LEU A 36 2.72 14.95 -1.32
N VAL A 37 3.00 16.10 -1.92
CA VAL A 37 2.44 16.49 -3.22
C VAL A 37 2.96 15.59 -4.34
N SER A 38 4.24 15.21 -4.29
CA SER A 38 4.85 14.29 -5.27
C SER A 38 4.30 12.87 -5.15
N ASP A 39 3.98 12.45 -3.92
CA ASP A 39 3.44 11.13 -3.61
C ASP A 39 1.98 10.97 -4.02
N ILE A 40 1.20 12.07 -4.04
CA ILE A 40 -0.21 12.00 -4.40
C ILE A 40 -0.45 12.48 -5.83
N THR A 41 -0.20 11.58 -6.76
CA THR A 41 -0.31 11.82 -8.21
C THR A 41 -1.74 11.73 -8.74
N ALA A 42 -2.65 11.10 -7.99
CA ALA A 42 -4.03 10.93 -8.40
C ALA A 42 -5.00 10.77 -7.22
N LEU A 43 -6.23 11.23 -7.41
CA LEU A 43 -7.39 10.86 -6.60
C LEU A 43 -8.15 9.74 -7.30
N GLU A 44 -8.35 8.63 -6.60
CA GLU A 44 -9.14 7.50 -7.09
C GLU A 44 -10.43 7.36 -6.26
N VAL A 45 -11.56 7.34 -6.94
CA VAL A 45 -12.89 7.09 -6.34
C VAL A 45 -13.42 5.77 -6.90
N ASN A 46 -13.62 4.80 -6.01
CA ASN A 46 -14.21 3.51 -6.32
C ASN A 46 -15.61 3.41 -5.70
N THR A 47 -16.60 2.99 -6.49
CA THR A 47 -17.94 2.69 -6.00
C THR A 47 -18.22 1.22 -6.14
N MET A 48 -18.46 0.60 -5.00
CA MET A 48 -18.64 -0.82 -4.85
C MET A 48 -19.94 -1.09 -4.10
N VAL A 49 -20.64 -2.15 -4.49
CA VAL A 49 -21.75 -2.69 -3.72
C VAL A 49 -21.22 -3.90 -2.97
N VAL A 50 -21.35 -3.84 -1.64
CA VAL A 50 -20.86 -4.87 -0.72
C VAL A 50 -21.99 -5.39 0.13
N ASP A 51 -21.94 -6.67 0.50
CA ASP A 51 -22.90 -7.25 1.43
C ASP A 51 -22.69 -6.73 2.87
N ARG A 52 -21.44 -6.40 3.24
CA ARG A 52 -21.07 -5.82 4.55
C ARG A 52 -19.90 -4.85 4.43
N ILE A 53 -19.97 -3.72 5.16
CA ILE A 53 -18.84 -2.80 5.36
C ILE A 53 -18.18 -3.13 6.71
N ASN A 54 -17.01 -3.77 6.68
CA ASN A 54 -16.20 -3.93 7.89
C ASN A 54 -15.32 -2.69 8.09
N ALA A 55 -15.69 -1.83 9.04
CA ALA A 55 -14.94 -0.63 9.41
C ALA A 55 -13.84 -0.92 10.45
N SER A 56 -13.02 -1.95 10.24
CA SER A 56 -11.86 -2.17 11.11
C SER A 56 -10.83 -1.07 10.90
N LYS A 57 -10.31 -0.52 12.00
CA LYS A 57 -9.23 0.47 11.94
C LYS A 57 -7.99 -0.20 11.34
N PHE A 58 -7.43 0.39 10.28
CA PHE A 58 -6.23 -0.14 9.62
C PHE A 58 -5.08 -0.33 10.60
N ASN A 59 -4.56 -1.56 10.68
CA ASN A 59 -3.34 -1.94 11.37
C ASN A 59 -2.35 -2.48 10.33
N ALA A 60 -1.18 -1.84 10.21
CA ALA A 60 -0.21 -2.17 9.17
C ALA A 60 0.38 -3.58 9.33
N TRP A 61 0.59 -4.06 10.56
CA TRP A 61 1.12 -5.39 10.80
C TRP A 61 0.11 -6.48 10.44
N GLU A 62 -1.12 -6.34 10.94
CA GLU A 62 -2.22 -7.27 10.64
C GLU A 62 -2.51 -7.30 9.13
N ALA A 63 -2.57 -6.13 8.49
CA ALA A 63 -2.77 -6.03 7.05
C ALA A 63 -1.63 -6.70 6.26
N TYR A 64 -0.38 -6.52 6.69
CA TYR A 64 0.76 -7.17 6.07
C TYR A 64 0.65 -8.69 6.15
N GLN A 65 0.37 -9.22 7.35
CA GLN A 65 0.21 -10.65 7.57
C GLN A 65 -0.96 -11.23 6.76
N GLU A 66 -2.11 -10.55 6.73
CA GLU A 66 -3.27 -11.01 5.97
C GLU A 66 -3.01 -11.03 4.46
N ILE A 67 -2.35 -10.01 3.91
CA ILE A 67 -2.02 -10.00 2.48
C ILE A 67 -0.93 -11.03 2.17
N TYR A 68 0.08 -11.17 3.03
CA TYR A 68 1.14 -12.16 2.86
C TYR A 68 0.57 -13.58 2.79
N SER A 69 -0.38 -13.91 3.68
CA SER A 69 -0.97 -15.24 3.77
C SER A 69 -1.67 -15.71 2.50
N ILE A 70 -2.04 -14.81 1.58
CA ILE A 70 -2.60 -15.18 0.27
C ILE A 70 -1.65 -16.05 -0.55
N HIS A 71 -0.34 -15.95 -0.30
CA HIS A 71 0.67 -16.81 -0.95
C HIS A 71 0.69 -18.23 -0.39
N ASP A 72 0.18 -18.45 0.83
CA ASP A 72 0.24 -19.75 1.49
C ASP A 72 -0.50 -20.82 0.66
N PRO A 73 0.07 -22.03 0.48
CA PRO A 73 -0.52 -23.05 -0.37
C PRO A 73 -1.95 -23.45 0.01
N ASP A 74 -2.26 -23.42 1.32
CA ASP A 74 -3.54 -23.79 1.91
C ASP A 74 -4.47 -22.59 2.12
N TYR A 75 -4.09 -21.37 1.71
CA TYR A 75 -4.87 -20.16 1.99
C TYR A 75 -6.33 -20.27 1.56
N PHE A 76 -6.57 -20.70 0.31
CA PHE A 76 -7.92 -20.78 -0.24
C PHE A 76 -8.75 -21.85 0.45
N GLU A 77 -8.16 -23.02 0.71
CA GLU A 77 -8.79 -24.12 1.45
C GLU A 77 -9.14 -23.69 2.89
N ALA A 78 -8.17 -23.11 3.61
CA ALA A 78 -8.32 -22.65 4.99
C ALA A 78 -9.37 -21.54 5.14
N LYS A 79 -9.55 -20.71 4.12
CA LYS A 79 -10.60 -19.67 4.07
C LYS A 79 -11.94 -20.18 3.52
N GLY A 80 -12.01 -21.42 3.05
CA GLY A 80 -13.20 -21.98 2.43
C GLY A 80 -13.58 -21.30 1.11
N ILE A 81 -12.60 -20.71 0.42
CA ILE A 81 -12.81 -20.06 -0.88
C ILE A 81 -12.99 -21.16 -1.93
N PRO A 82 -14.03 -21.11 -2.77
CA PRO A 82 -14.29 -22.15 -3.76
C PRO A 82 -13.13 -22.33 -4.74
N GLU A 83 -12.68 -23.56 -4.97
CA GLU A 83 -11.56 -23.87 -5.89
C GLU A 83 -12.01 -24.14 -7.34
N GLU A 84 -13.24 -24.63 -7.51
CA GLU A 84 -13.73 -25.12 -8.80
C GLU A 84 -14.64 -24.12 -9.52
N GLY A 85 -14.51 -24.07 -10.85
CA GLY A 85 -15.31 -23.23 -11.73
C GLY A 85 -14.60 -21.95 -12.18
N SER A 86 -15.07 -21.36 -13.28
CA SER A 86 -14.43 -20.18 -13.88
C SER A 86 -14.46 -18.95 -12.97
N GLN A 87 -15.52 -18.81 -12.16
CA GLN A 87 -15.64 -17.71 -11.20
C GLN A 87 -14.69 -17.87 -10.01
N ALA A 88 -14.55 -19.09 -9.49
CA ALA A 88 -13.57 -19.44 -8.46
C ALA A 88 -12.12 -19.14 -8.91
N GLN A 89 -11.77 -19.58 -10.12
CA GLN A 89 -10.45 -19.31 -10.70
C GLN A 89 -10.18 -17.81 -10.88
N GLU A 90 -11.20 -17.03 -11.29
CA GLU A 90 -11.08 -15.58 -11.41
C GLU A 90 -10.92 -14.91 -10.04
N LEU A 91 -11.62 -15.39 -9.01
CA LEU A 91 -11.46 -14.93 -7.63
C LEU A 91 -10.06 -15.22 -7.10
N HIS A 92 -9.53 -16.42 -7.32
CA HIS A 92 -8.17 -16.79 -6.93
C HIS A 92 -7.13 -15.87 -7.60
N LYS A 93 -7.31 -15.56 -8.90
CA LYS A 93 -6.45 -14.60 -9.61
C LYS A 93 -6.49 -13.20 -8.98
N ARG A 94 -7.68 -12.74 -8.57
CA ARG A 94 -7.85 -11.42 -7.92
C ARG A 94 -7.13 -11.39 -6.58
N TYR A 95 -7.29 -12.41 -5.72
CA TYR A 95 -6.55 -12.51 -4.46
C TYR A 95 -5.04 -12.53 -4.71
N ARG A 96 -4.54 -13.43 -5.57
CA ARG A 96 -3.10 -13.50 -5.89
C ARG A 96 -2.56 -12.17 -6.44
N SER A 97 -3.38 -11.41 -7.16
CA SER A 97 -3.01 -10.07 -7.64
C SER A 97 -2.74 -9.08 -6.51
N LEU A 98 -3.44 -9.17 -5.37
CA LEU A 98 -3.20 -8.31 -4.22
C LEU A 98 -1.81 -8.55 -3.63
N PHE A 99 -1.44 -9.81 -3.42
CA PHE A 99 -0.11 -10.20 -2.98
C PHE A 99 0.96 -9.74 -3.97
N ASN A 100 0.78 -10.05 -5.26
CA ASN A 100 1.72 -9.68 -6.32
C ASN A 100 1.95 -8.17 -6.43
N GLN A 101 0.95 -7.35 -6.08
CA GLN A 101 1.06 -5.89 -6.05
C GLN A 101 1.97 -5.41 -4.92
N ILE A 102 1.80 -5.93 -3.70
CA ILE A 102 2.70 -5.61 -2.58
C ILE A 102 4.11 -6.11 -2.83
N GLU A 103 4.24 -7.32 -3.36
CA GLU A 103 5.54 -7.90 -3.68
C GLU A 103 6.28 -7.08 -4.74
N ARG A 104 5.55 -6.57 -5.74
CA ARG A 104 6.12 -5.67 -6.75
C ARG A 104 6.53 -4.31 -6.17
N GLU A 105 5.77 -3.75 -5.24
CA GLU A 105 6.16 -2.50 -4.58
C GLU A 105 7.47 -2.69 -3.81
N TYR A 106 7.60 -3.80 -3.09
CA TYR A 106 8.84 -4.15 -2.42
C TYR A 106 10.01 -4.36 -3.39
N PHE A 107 9.77 -5.01 -4.54
CA PHE A 107 10.77 -5.12 -5.60
C PHE A 107 11.27 -3.74 -6.08
N TYR A 108 10.38 -2.75 -6.21
CA TYR A 108 10.80 -1.40 -6.58
C TYR A 108 11.63 -0.72 -5.49
N LEU A 109 11.28 -0.90 -4.22
CA LEU A 109 12.09 -0.38 -3.10
C LEU A 109 13.53 -0.92 -3.08
N LEU A 110 13.74 -2.17 -3.53
CA LEU A 110 15.08 -2.77 -3.65
C LEU A 110 15.90 -2.20 -4.82
N LEU A 111 15.25 -1.55 -5.80
CA LEU A 111 15.87 -1.00 -7.00
C LEU A 111 15.94 0.53 -7.03
N GLU A 112 15.18 1.21 -6.18
CA GLU A 112 15.07 2.67 -6.14
C GLU A 112 16.30 3.27 -5.44
N GLU A 113 17.16 3.97 -6.19
CA GLU A 113 18.30 4.69 -5.64
C GLU A 113 17.84 5.71 -4.59
N GLY A 114 18.40 5.63 -3.38
CA GLY A 114 17.99 6.47 -2.24
C GLY A 114 16.93 5.85 -1.32
N SER A 115 16.39 4.68 -1.67
CA SER A 115 15.59 3.85 -0.75
C SER A 115 16.48 3.24 0.34
N ASP A 116 15.97 3.15 1.57
CA ASP A 116 16.61 2.43 2.70
C ASP A 116 16.76 0.92 2.43
N PHE A 117 16.11 0.42 1.37
CA PHE A 117 16.18 -0.97 0.92
C PHE A 117 17.03 -1.15 -0.34
N TYR A 118 17.63 -0.09 -0.89
CA TYR A 118 18.35 -0.16 -2.15
C TYR A 118 19.46 -1.22 -2.10
N ASN A 119 19.22 -2.32 -2.81
CA ASN A 119 20.15 -3.43 -2.95
C ASN A 119 19.86 -4.15 -4.29
N PRO A 120 20.32 -3.60 -5.42
CA PRO A 120 20.04 -4.17 -6.73
C PRO A 120 20.72 -5.53 -6.96
N GLN A 121 21.67 -5.91 -6.09
CA GLN A 121 22.39 -7.19 -6.15
C GLN A 121 21.77 -8.27 -5.26
N ASP A 122 20.70 -7.95 -4.50
CA ASP A 122 19.98 -8.90 -3.67
C ASP A 122 19.54 -10.12 -4.50
N GLU A 123 19.78 -11.33 -3.98
CA GLU A 123 19.42 -12.57 -4.66
C GLU A 123 17.90 -12.67 -4.90
N ARG A 124 17.09 -12.03 -4.05
CA ARG A 124 15.64 -11.91 -4.24
C ARG A 124 15.30 -11.14 -5.52
N VAL A 125 16.03 -10.06 -5.83
CA VAL A 125 15.85 -9.27 -7.06
C VAL A 125 16.16 -10.13 -8.29
N LYS A 126 17.27 -10.89 -8.26
CA LYS A 126 17.66 -11.80 -9.35
C LYS A 126 16.58 -12.87 -9.57
N ARG A 127 16.13 -13.52 -8.50
CA ARG A 127 15.06 -14.54 -8.53
C ARG A 127 13.75 -13.97 -9.09
N TYR A 128 13.35 -12.78 -8.65
CA TYR A 128 12.12 -12.15 -9.13
C TYR A 128 12.17 -11.87 -10.63
N ARG A 129 13.30 -11.37 -11.15
CA ARG A 129 13.49 -11.15 -12.59
C ARG A 129 13.40 -12.45 -13.38
N GLN A 130 14.09 -13.50 -12.91
CA GLN A 130 14.02 -14.84 -13.51
C GLN A 130 12.58 -15.38 -13.53
N ARG A 131 11.81 -15.19 -12.45
CA ARG A 131 10.39 -15.56 -12.38
C ARG A 131 9.56 -14.86 -13.46
N LEU A 132 9.77 -13.56 -13.67
CA LEU A 132 9.06 -12.80 -14.71
C LEU A 132 9.42 -13.27 -16.13
N GLU A 133 10.71 -13.54 -16.38
CA GLU A 133 11.18 -14.05 -17.68
C GLU A 133 10.64 -15.46 -17.95
N TYR A 134 10.67 -16.33 -16.95
CA TYR A 134 10.12 -17.68 -17.03
C TYR A 134 8.62 -17.65 -17.32
N ALA A 135 7.85 -16.82 -16.60
CA ALA A 135 6.42 -16.66 -16.83
C ALA A 135 6.13 -16.15 -18.26
N LYS A 136 6.89 -15.17 -18.75
CA LYS A 136 6.74 -14.63 -20.12
C LYS A 136 7.02 -15.69 -21.18
N LYS A 137 8.01 -16.55 -20.97
CA LYS A 137 8.41 -17.59 -21.93
C LYS A 137 7.41 -18.74 -22.00
N HIS A 138 6.76 -19.07 -20.89
CA HIS A 138 5.91 -20.26 -20.79
C HIS A 138 4.41 -19.95 -20.81
N GLN A 139 3.98 -18.68 -20.78
CA GLN A 139 2.58 -18.34 -21.03
C GLN A 139 2.14 -18.74 -22.45
N PRO A 140 0.96 -19.37 -22.62
CA PRO A 140 -0.06 -19.71 -21.62
C PRO A 140 0.10 -21.07 -20.92
N ASN A 141 1.11 -21.88 -21.27
CA ASN A 141 1.31 -23.26 -20.81
C ASN A 141 2.13 -23.38 -19.50
N LEU A 142 2.07 -22.38 -18.62
CA LEU A 142 2.82 -22.38 -17.38
C LEU A 142 2.28 -23.50 -16.46
N VAL A 143 3.11 -24.48 -16.13
CA VAL A 143 2.75 -25.56 -15.21
C VAL A 143 3.16 -25.15 -13.80
N GLU A 144 2.18 -24.90 -12.92
CA GLU A 144 2.45 -24.40 -11.57
C GLU A 144 3.34 -25.35 -10.75
N ALA A 145 3.17 -26.66 -10.96
CA ALA A 145 3.93 -27.72 -10.28
C ALA A 145 5.32 -27.98 -10.85
N ASP A 146 5.75 -27.26 -11.90
CA ASP A 146 7.10 -27.42 -12.44
C ASP A 146 8.16 -27.05 -11.39
N GLN A 147 9.21 -27.87 -11.28
CA GLN A 147 10.22 -27.70 -10.23
C GLN A 147 10.97 -26.37 -10.34
N GLU A 148 11.18 -25.86 -11.55
CA GLU A 148 11.80 -24.55 -11.78
C GLU A 148 10.82 -23.43 -11.42
N ASN A 149 9.55 -23.58 -11.81
CA ASN A 149 8.50 -22.63 -11.43
C ASN A 149 8.32 -22.53 -9.91
N VAL A 150 8.29 -23.65 -9.18
CA VAL A 150 8.15 -23.67 -7.71
C VAL A 150 9.31 -22.93 -7.03
N LYS A 151 10.55 -23.15 -7.49
CA LYS A 151 11.73 -22.45 -6.97
C LYS A 151 11.65 -20.95 -7.22
N LEU A 152 11.25 -20.55 -8.43
CA LEU A 152 11.15 -19.15 -8.81
C LEU A 152 9.97 -18.46 -8.12
N ALA A 153 8.86 -19.16 -7.89
CA ALA A 153 7.63 -18.64 -7.29
C ALA A 153 7.72 -18.32 -5.79
N GLN A 154 8.87 -18.58 -5.15
CA GLN A 154 9.11 -18.16 -3.78
C GLN A 154 8.95 -16.64 -3.62
N PRO A 155 8.22 -16.18 -2.59
CA PRO A 155 8.07 -14.77 -2.29
C PRO A 155 9.42 -14.07 -2.18
N ILE A 156 9.48 -12.83 -2.62
CA ILE A 156 10.58 -11.95 -2.21
C ILE A 156 10.25 -11.15 -0.95
N LEU A 157 8.96 -11.01 -0.61
CA LEU A 157 8.53 -10.35 0.62
C LEU A 157 9.03 -11.13 1.86
N PRO A 158 9.50 -10.42 2.91
CA PRO A 158 9.92 -11.06 4.15
C PRO A 158 8.73 -11.72 4.87
N ALA A 159 8.88 -12.98 5.28
CA ALA A 159 7.81 -13.73 5.92
C ALA A 159 7.47 -13.16 7.32
N PRO A 160 6.19 -12.89 7.64
CA PRO A 160 5.79 -12.35 8.94
C PRO A 160 5.87 -13.39 10.07
N THR A 161 5.87 -14.68 9.72
CA THR A 161 5.93 -15.79 10.67
C THR A 161 7.29 -16.49 10.57
N PRO A 162 7.94 -16.83 11.69
CA PRO A 162 9.19 -17.59 11.67
C PRO A 162 8.96 -18.93 10.95
N ILE A 163 9.71 -19.16 9.87
CA ILE A 163 9.87 -20.49 9.30
C ILE A 163 10.90 -21.19 10.20
N LEU A 164 10.42 -21.92 11.20
CA LEU A 164 11.28 -22.74 12.05
C LEU A 164 11.65 -24.00 11.25
N ASP A 165 12.73 -23.94 10.49
CA ASP A 165 13.30 -25.15 9.90
C ASP A 165 14.23 -25.77 10.95
N ASP A 166 13.82 -26.87 11.58
CA ASP A 166 14.51 -27.54 12.72
C ASP A 166 15.97 -27.98 12.44
N LYS A 167 16.51 -27.67 11.26
CA LYS A 167 17.79 -28.16 10.76
C LYS A 167 18.97 -27.21 10.98
N ASP A 168 18.74 -25.92 11.15
CA ASP A 168 19.81 -24.93 11.32
C ASP A 168 19.66 -24.14 12.62
N GLY A 169 20.67 -24.24 13.50
CA GLY A 169 20.68 -23.60 14.83
C GLY A 169 20.78 -22.06 14.84
N ASN A 170 20.62 -21.40 13.68
CA ASN A 170 20.71 -19.94 13.50
C ASN A 170 19.32 -19.24 13.35
N ASN A 171 18.23 -20.00 13.40
CA ASN A 171 16.87 -19.52 13.10
C ASN A 171 16.40 -18.27 13.88
N GLN A 172 16.97 -18.00 15.05
CA GLN A 172 16.57 -16.86 15.88
C GLN A 172 17.15 -15.53 15.37
N GLU A 173 18.38 -15.50 14.85
CA GLU A 173 18.99 -14.28 14.31
C GLU A 173 18.35 -13.91 12.96
N ASP A 174 18.11 -14.89 12.10
CA ASP A 174 17.45 -14.71 10.81
C ASP A 174 16.02 -14.16 10.96
N TRP A 175 15.29 -14.63 11.98
CA TRP A 175 13.96 -14.10 12.28
C TRP A 175 14.00 -12.66 12.80
N ILE A 176 14.96 -12.31 13.66
CA ILE A 176 15.12 -10.94 14.17
C ILE A 176 15.39 -9.97 13.02
N GLU A 177 16.26 -10.35 12.08
CA GLU A 177 16.56 -9.52 10.90
C GLU A 177 15.36 -9.41 9.97
N THR A 178 14.62 -10.49 9.75
CA THR A 178 13.36 -10.49 9.00
C THR A 178 12.33 -9.56 9.64
N PHE A 179 12.18 -9.62 10.97
CA PHE A 179 11.27 -8.76 11.72
C PHE A 179 11.67 -7.28 11.59
N LYS A 180 12.96 -6.95 11.72
CA LYS A 180 13.45 -5.58 11.51
C LYS A 180 13.24 -5.10 10.07
N GLU A 181 13.39 -5.98 9.09
CA GLU A 181 13.09 -5.66 7.69
C GLU A 181 11.60 -5.33 7.51
N ILE A 182 10.69 -6.13 8.06
CA ILE A 182 9.25 -5.84 8.03
C ILE A 182 8.95 -4.53 8.76
N GLN A 183 9.53 -4.29 9.95
CA GLN A 183 9.33 -3.02 10.65
C GLN A 183 9.76 -1.81 9.83
N ARG A 184 10.91 -1.90 9.13
CA ARG A 184 11.33 -0.86 8.20
C ARG A 184 10.31 -0.68 7.07
N LEU A 185 9.77 -1.77 6.52
CA LEU A 185 8.76 -1.69 5.45
C LEU A 185 7.48 -1.02 5.93
N LEU A 186 7.03 -1.35 7.13
CA LEU A 186 5.84 -0.75 7.74
C LEU A 186 6.05 0.68 8.23
N ASN A 187 7.28 1.19 8.19
CA ASN A 187 7.62 2.61 8.38
C ASN A 187 7.83 3.35 7.03
N ASN A 188 7.80 2.65 5.90
CA ASN A 188 7.88 3.27 4.58
C ASN A 188 6.49 3.71 4.11
N ASP A 189 6.28 5.02 3.96
CA ASP A 189 4.98 5.59 3.63
C ASP A 189 4.39 5.07 2.31
N LYS A 190 5.22 4.93 1.28
CA LYS A 190 4.82 4.43 -0.05
C LYS A 190 4.34 2.98 0.05
N PHE A 191 5.09 2.14 0.76
CA PHE A 191 4.72 0.76 1.01
C PHE A 191 3.41 0.66 1.82
N VAL A 192 3.28 1.40 2.92
CA VAL A 192 2.10 1.37 3.80
C VAL A 192 0.84 1.86 3.08
N ARG A 193 0.95 2.87 2.21
CA ARG A 193 -0.17 3.33 1.37
C ARG A 193 -0.63 2.23 0.41
N THR A 194 0.31 1.54 -0.23
CA THR A 194 0.00 0.42 -1.13
C THR A 194 -0.61 -0.74 -0.34
N LEU A 195 -0.07 -1.07 0.84
CA LEU A 195 -0.59 -2.09 1.73
C LEU A 195 -2.02 -1.80 2.17
N ARG A 196 -2.30 -0.56 2.58
CA ARG A 196 -3.66 -0.13 2.93
C ARG A 196 -4.63 -0.32 1.77
N LYS A 197 -4.26 0.11 0.57
CA LYS A 197 -5.08 -0.07 -0.63
C LYS A 197 -5.35 -1.57 -0.90
N MET A 198 -4.33 -2.42 -0.80
CA MET A 198 -4.52 -3.86 -1.01
C MET A 198 -5.38 -4.49 0.07
N TYR A 199 -5.25 -4.05 1.31
CA TYR A 199 -6.07 -4.51 2.43
C TYR A 199 -7.55 -4.11 2.26
N GLU A 200 -7.83 -2.90 1.79
CA GLU A 200 -9.18 -2.44 1.46
C GLU A 200 -9.79 -3.24 0.31
N LEU A 201 -9.01 -3.50 -0.74
CA LEU A 201 -9.44 -4.36 -1.85
C LEU A 201 -9.63 -5.82 -1.42
N LYS A 202 -8.82 -6.33 -0.48
CA LYS A 202 -9.03 -7.65 0.10
C LYS A 202 -10.35 -7.71 0.87
N ALA A 203 -10.63 -6.73 1.72
CA ALA A 203 -11.88 -6.68 2.48
C ALA A 203 -13.12 -6.69 1.56
N ALA A 204 -13.01 -6.04 0.40
CA ALA A 204 -14.00 -6.11 -0.66
C ALA A 204 -14.10 -7.48 -1.34
N LEU A 205 -12.97 -8.14 -1.63
CA LEU A 205 -13.01 -9.51 -2.15
C LEU A 205 -13.62 -10.49 -1.14
N ASP A 206 -13.37 -10.28 0.15
CA ASP A 206 -13.91 -11.11 1.24
C ASP A 206 -15.44 -11.00 1.35
N GLY A 207 -16.06 -9.95 0.77
CA GLY A 207 -17.47 -9.91 0.36
C GLY A 207 -18.51 -10.28 1.42
N GLY A 208 -18.18 -10.20 2.71
CA GLY A 208 -19.00 -10.70 3.81
C GLY A 208 -19.13 -12.23 3.91
N ASN A 209 -19.06 -12.98 2.79
CA ASN A 209 -19.02 -14.44 2.74
C ASN A 209 -17.93 -14.95 1.77
N VAL A 210 -16.75 -15.22 2.30
CA VAL A 210 -15.57 -15.79 1.61
C VAL A 210 -15.84 -17.12 0.89
N THR A 211 -16.93 -17.84 1.22
CA THR A 211 -17.33 -19.09 0.56
C THR A 211 -18.15 -18.89 -0.71
N SER A 212 -18.52 -17.63 -1.02
CA SER A 212 -19.27 -17.26 -2.22
C SER A 212 -18.31 -16.84 -3.33
N THR A 213 -18.51 -17.33 -4.55
CA THR A 213 -17.81 -16.82 -5.74
C THR A 213 -18.31 -15.44 -6.17
N LYS A 214 -19.40 -14.93 -5.57
CA LYS A 214 -19.85 -13.55 -5.77
C LYS A 214 -18.97 -12.61 -4.96
N THR A 215 -17.96 -12.06 -5.63
CA THR A 215 -17.18 -10.94 -5.10
C THR A 215 -17.95 -9.65 -5.20
N ASP A 216 -17.69 -8.73 -4.27
CA ASP A 216 -18.13 -7.36 -4.43
C ASP A 216 -17.52 -6.74 -5.69
N ILE A 217 -18.35 -6.06 -6.48
CA ILE A 217 -17.99 -5.52 -7.79
C ILE A 217 -17.77 -4.02 -7.66
N ILE A 218 -16.60 -3.54 -8.09
CA ILE A 218 -16.39 -2.11 -8.36
C ILE A 218 -17.18 -1.78 -9.62
N PHE A 219 -18.37 -1.21 -9.44
CA PHE A 219 -19.25 -0.86 -10.56
C PHE A 219 -18.80 0.39 -11.30
N ALA A 220 -18.14 1.32 -10.59
CA ALA A 220 -17.63 2.55 -11.17
C ALA A 220 -16.31 2.94 -10.50
N GLN A 221 -15.36 3.37 -11.32
CA GLN A 221 -14.06 3.87 -10.90
C GLN A 221 -13.77 5.15 -11.65
N THR A 222 -13.37 6.20 -10.93
CA THR A 222 -12.86 7.44 -11.52
C THR A 222 -11.50 7.74 -10.94
N VAL A 223 -10.50 7.93 -11.80
CA VAL A 223 -9.16 8.37 -11.45
C VAL A 223 -8.98 9.77 -11.99
N MET A 224 -8.65 10.73 -11.12
CA MET A 224 -8.31 12.11 -11.45
C MET A 224 -6.84 12.34 -11.17
N GLN A 225 -6.05 12.59 -12.20
CA GLN A 225 -4.62 12.87 -12.10
C GLN A 225 -4.36 14.37 -11.89
N LEU A 226 -3.17 14.73 -11.39
CA LEU A 226 -2.79 16.13 -11.16
C LEU A 226 -2.69 16.98 -12.42
N ASP A 227 -2.38 16.37 -13.56
CA ASP A 227 -2.35 17.01 -14.87
C ASP A 227 -3.75 17.31 -15.44
N GLY A 228 -4.80 16.85 -14.75
CA GLY A 228 -6.19 17.07 -15.13
C GLY A 228 -6.81 15.93 -15.92
N ASP A 229 -6.08 14.84 -16.17
CA ASP A 229 -6.64 13.66 -16.82
C ASP A 229 -7.66 12.98 -15.89
N ILE A 230 -8.88 12.82 -16.41
CA ILE A 230 -9.98 12.15 -15.71
C ILE A 230 -10.34 10.89 -16.50
N ILE A 231 -10.12 9.74 -15.89
CA ILE A 231 -10.46 8.44 -16.48
C ILE A 231 -11.58 7.81 -15.66
N THR A 232 -12.76 7.69 -16.25
CA THR A 232 -13.89 6.97 -15.68
C THR A 232 -14.07 5.63 -16.37
N ARG A 233 -14.21 4.56 -15.59
CA ARG A 233 -14.48 3.20 -16.05
C ARG A 233 -15.70 2.65 -15.32
N TYR A 234 -16.55 1.95 -16.08
CA TYR A 234 -17.71 1.25 -15.54
C TYR A 234 -17.56 -0.24 -15.78
N HIS A 235 -17.91 -1.04 -14.77
CA HIS A 235 -17.99 -2.47 -14.95
C HIS A 235 -19.21 -2.82 -15.82
N LYS A 236 -19.04 -3.75 -16.77
CA LYS A 236 -20.11 -4.12 -17.72
C LYS A 236 -21.41 -4.55 -17.02
N GLU A 237 -21.31 -5.18 -15.85
CA GLU A 237 -22.46 -5.67 -15.10
C GLU A 237 -23.34 -4.55 -14.55
N LEU A 238 -22.80 -3.32 -14.42
CA LEU A 238 -23.60 -2.13 -14.08
C LEU A 238 -24.79 -1.96 -15.04
N PHE A 239 -24.59 -2.26 -16.31
CA PHE A 239 -25.59 -2.12 -17.36
C PHE A 239 -26.57 -3.29 -17.43
N SER A 240 -26.33 -4.37 -16.67
CA SER A 240 -27.26 -5.48 -16.52
C SER A 240 -28.17 -5.38 -15.28
N LEU A 241 -27.94 -4.38 -14.42
CA LEU A 241 -28.77 -4.12 -13.25
C LEU A 241 -30.10 -3.46 -13.64
N SER A 242 -31.06 -3.47 -12.69
CA SER A 242 -32.28 -2.67 -12.83
C SER A 242 -31.94 -1.18 -12.94
N GLU A 243 -32.81 -0.42 -13.62
CA GLU A 243 -32.61 1.04 -13.76
C GLU A 243 -32.44 1.74 -12.42
N ASP A 244 -33.23 1.35 -11.41
CA ASP A 244 -33.14 1.95 -10.07
C ASP A 244 -31.77 1.69 -9.41
N ALA A 245 -31.28 0.45 -9.47
CA ALA A 245 -29.99 0.09 -8.89
C ALA A 245 -28.83 0.74 -9.64
N LYS A 246 -28.90 0.74 -10.98
CA LYS A 246 -27.91 1.39 -11.84
C LYS A 246 -27.84 2.90 -11.55
N ASN A 247 -28.98 3.57 -11.49
CA ASN A 247 -29.06 5.01 -11.21
C ASN A 247 -28.58 5.35 -9.80
N LEU A 248 -28.90 4.51 -8.81
CA LEU A 248 -28.37 4.67 -7.46
C LEU A 248 -26.83 4.62 -7.46
N ILE A 249 -26.22 3.59 -8.05
CA ILE A 249 -24.77 3.44 -8.11
C ILE A 249 -24.12 4.62 -8.84
N ILE A 250 -24.64 5.01 -10.02
CA ILE A 250 -24.10 6.14 -10.79
C ILE A 250 -24.19 7.44 -9.99
N ASN A 251 -25.33 7.70 -9.34
CA ASN A 251 -25.52 8.91 -8.54
C ASN A 251 -24.59 8.93 -7.32
N THR A 252 -24.48 7.81 -6.60
CA THR A 252 -23.55 7.67 -5.49
C THR A 252 -22.10 7.88 -5.95
N HIS A 253 -21.71 7.30 -7.09
CA HIS A 253 -20.38 7.50 -7.66
C HIS A 253 -20.12 8.96 -8.00
N ASN A 254 -21.03 9.62 -8.71
CA ASN A 254 -20.89 11.01 -9.09
C ASN A 254 -20.80 11.93 -7.86
N GLN A 255 -21.61 11.68 -6.83
CA GLN A 255 -21.50 12.41 -5.56
C GLN A 255 -20.16 12.17 -4.87
N GLY A 256 -19.64 10.94 -4.90
CA GLY A 256 -18.32 10.59 -4.40
C GLY A 256 -17.21 11.31 -5.16
N VAL A 257 -17.29 11.37 -6.49
CA VAL A 257 -16.35 12.08 -7.37
C VAL A 257 -16.35 13.59 -7.06
N ILE A 258 -17.53 14.22 -7.00
CA ILE A 258 -17.64 15.66 -6.70
C ILE A 258 -17.11 15.96 -5.29
N SER A 259 -17.47 15.14 -4.30
CA SER A 259 -17.02 15.33 -2.92
C SER A 259 -15.51 15.12 -2.80
N GLY A 260 -14.99 14.08 -3.45
CA GLY A 260 -13.56 13.78 -3.53
C GLY A 260 -12.79 14.91 -4.19
N GLU A 261 -13.22 15.39 -5.36
CA GLU A 261 -12.59 16.51 -6.06
C GLU A 261 -12.58 17.77 -5.17
N LYS A 262 -13.69 18.08 -4.50
CA LYS A 262 -13.77 19.24 -3.60
C LYS A 262 -12.79 19.12 -2.44
N GLN A 263 -12.72 17.96 -1.78
CA GLN A 263 -11.76 17.73 -0.70
C GLN A 263 -10.32 17.80 -1.21
N TRP A 264 -10.05 17.22 -2.38
CA TRP A 264 -8.76 17.21 -3.05
C TRP A 264 -8.25 18.61 -3.34
N ARG A 265 -9.08 19.43 -4.00
CA ARG A 265 -8.79 20.85 -4.26
C ARG A 265 -8.61 21.63 -2.97
N GLY A 266 -9.41 21.35 -1.93
CA GLY A 266 -9.29 21.97 -0.62
C GLY A 266 -7.93 21.70 0.03
N THR A 267 -7.48 20.46 0.02
CA THR A 267 -6.15 20.04 0.52
C THR A 267 -5.03 20.74 -0.24
N PHE A 268 -5.07 20.74 -1.58
CA PHE A 268 -4.09 21.47 -2.37
C PHE A 268 -4.06 22.96 -2.09
N SER A 269 -5.23 23.59 -2.01
CA SER A 269 -5.34 25.02 -1.69
C SER A 269 -4.76 25.31 -0.32
N PHE A 270 -4.97 24.43 0.66
CA PHE A 270 -4.36 24.55 1.99
C PHE A 270 -2.84 24.45 1.95
N LEU A 271 -2.29 23.44 1.25
CA LEU A 271 -0.84 23.26 1.12
C LEU A 271 -0.17 24.45 0.41
N ILE A 272 -0.77 24.93 -0.68
CA ILE A 272 -0.29 26.11 -1.41
C ILE A 272 -0.34 27.35 -0.51
N SER A 273 -1.44 27.55 0.22
CA SER A 273 -1.60 28.67 1.15
C SER A 273 -0.56 28.63 2.28
N LEU A 274 -0.25 27.44 2.78
CA LEU A 274 0.80 27.24 3.79
C LEU A 274 2.18 27.63 3.24
N VAL A 275 2.54 27.13 2.05
CA VAL A 275 3.81 27.46 1.40
C VAL A 275 3.91 28.96 1.08
N GLN A 276 2.86 29.57 0.55
CA GLN A 276 2.80 31.02 0.29
C GLN A 276 2.94 31.83 1.58
N GLY A 277 2.27 31.42 2.66
CA GLY A 277 2.37 32.05 3.97
C GLY A 277 3.81 32.01 4.51
N ILE A 278 4.48 30.86 4.39
CA ILE A 278 5.88 30.69 4.78
C ILE A 278 6.81 31.54 3.93
N ALA A 279 6.64 31.53 2.60
CA ALA A 279 7.45 32.32 1.68
C ALA A 279 7.34 33.81 1.98
N ASN A 280 6.14 34.29 2.34
CA ASN A 280 5.91 35.67 2.74
C ASN A 280 6.53 36.03 4.10
N LEU A 281 6.67 35.08 5.02
CA LEU A 281 7.38 35.27 6.31
C LEU A 281 8.91 35.27 6.16
N SER A 282 9.43 34.74 5.05
CA SER A 282 10.88 34.67 4.77
C SER A 282 11.45 35.90 4.04
N ARG A 283 10.57 36.83 3.60
CA ARG A 283 10.92 38.15 3.05
C ARG A 283 10.97 39.20 4.16
#